data_AF-A0A1G7D382-F1
#
_entry.id   AF-A0A1G7D382-F1
#
_cell.length_a   1.000
_cell.length_b   1.000
_cell.length_c   1.000
_cell.angle_alpha   90.00
_cell.angle_beta   90.00
_cell.angle_gamma   90.00
#
_symmetry.space_group_name_H-M   'P 1'
#
loop_
_entity.id
_entity.type
_entity.pdbx_description
1 polymer ?
#
loop_
_entity_poly.entity_id
_entity_poly.type
_entity_poly.pdbx_seq_one_letter_code
_entity_poly.pdbx_strand_id
1 'polypeptide(L)'
;MKRGFKVILFVMALGLMVCSKQPVKAQCAQCAATVETNAKNGGNAARGLNNGILFLLGAPYIAVAAIGYIWYKKYRRKNVNLNMREEKLHLN
;
A
#
# COMPACT_ATOMS: atom_id res chain seq x y z
N MET A 1 8.63 -30.82 11.31
CA MET A 1 9.20 -30.58 9.96
C MET A 1 8.22 -29.97 8.94
N LYS A 2 6.96 -30.42 8.82
CA LYS A 2 6.03 -29.94 7.77
C LYS A 2 5.64 -28.46 7.84
N ARG A 3 5.55 -27.87 9.05
CA ARG A 3 5.22 -26.44 9.23
C ARG A 3 6.36 -25.51 8.78
N GLY A 4 7.60 -25.81 9.14
CA GLY A 4 8.77 -25.02 8.73
C GLY A 4 8.98 -25.03 7.21
N PHE A 5 8.78 -26.19 6.57
CA PHE A 5 8.90 -26.30 5.11
C PHE A 5 7.85 -25.46 4.37
N LYS A 6 6.60 -25.39 4.86
CA LYS A 6 5.56 -24.51 4.30
C LYS A 6 5.90 -23.03 4.47
N VAL A 7 6.46 -22.64 5.62
CA VAL A 7 6.88 -21.25 5.87
C VAL A 7 8.04 -20.87 4.95
N ILE A 8 9.04 -21.74 4.78
CA ILE A 8 10.16 -21.50 3.87
C ILE A 8 9.67 -21.35 2.43
N LEU A 9 8.79 -22.24 1.96
CA LEU A 9 8.18 -22.14 0.64
C LEU A 9 7.38 -20.83 0.45
N PHE A 10 6.62 -20.42 1.47
CA PHE A 10 5.86 -19.18 1.42
C PHE A 10 6.78 -17.95 1.33
N VAL A 11 7.81 -17.89 2.17
CA VAL A 11 8.80 -16.80 2.15
C VAL A 11 9.57 -16.77 0.84
N MET A 12 9.94 -17.94 0.30
CA MET A 12 10.61 -18.05 -0.99
C MET A 12 9.72 -17.56 -2.13
N ALA A 13 8.45 -18.00 -2.18
CA ALA A 13 7.49 -17.54 -3.18
C ALA A 13 7.25 -16.03 -3.11
N LEU A 14 7.12 -15.48 -1.90
CA LEU A 14 6.95 -14.05 -1.67
C LEU A 14 8.19 -13.27 -2.14
N GLY A 15 9.39 -13.77 -1.82
CA GLY A 15 10.66 -13.20 -2.25
C GLY A 15 10.82 -13.18 -3.78
N LEU A 16 10.43 -14.27 -4.47
CA LEU A 16 10.44 -14.33 -5.92
C LEU A 16 9.48 -13.32 -6.56
N MET A 17 8.30 -13.09 -5.97
CA MET A 17 7.35 -12.09 -6.48
C MET A 17 7.93 -10.68 -6.42
N VAL A 18 8.61 -10.31 -5.32
CA VAL A 18 9.22 -8.98 -5.15
C VAL A 18 10.36 -8.72 -6.15
N CYS A 19 11.12 -9.77 -6.50
CA CYS A 19 12.22 -9.66 -7.46
C CYS A 19 11.78 -9.68 -8.93
N SER A 20 10.51 -9.98 -9.22
CA SER A 20 10.02 -10.06 -10.59
C SER A 20 9.88 -8.65 -11.23
N LYS A 21 10.61 -8.41 -12.32
CA LYS A 21 10.47 -7.19 -13.14
C LYS A 21 9.56 -7.50 -14.33
N GLN A 22 8.26 -7.30 -14.17
CA GLN A 22 7.30 -7.43 -15.28
C GLN A 22 7.14 -6.07 -15.99
N PRO A 23 7.07 -6.04 -17.34
CA PRO A 23 6.69 -4.83 -18.06
C PRO A 23 5.26 -4.45 -17.64
N VAL A 24 5.11 -3.28 -17.02
CA VAL A 24 3.82 -2.78 -16.53
C VAL A 24 2.97 -2.40 -17.74
N LYS A 25 2.07 -3.29 -18.15
CA LYS A 25 0.94 -2.93 -19.02
C LYS A 25 0.00 -2.04 -18.22
N ALA A 26 -0.43 -0.92 -18.79
CA ALA A 26 -1.34 0.01 -18.13
C ALA A 26 -2.60 -0.74 -17.67
N GLN A 27 -2.95 -0.60 -16.38
CA GLN A 27 -4.05 -1.35 -15.76
C GLN A 27 -5.45 -0.78 -16.11
N CYS A 28 -5.51 0.31 -16.87
CA CYS A 28 -6.75 0.95 -17.28
C CYS A 28 -6.72 1.35 -18.77
N ALA A 29 -7.78 1.00 -19.50
CA ALA A 29 -7.88 1.19 -20.96
C ALA A 29 -7.75 2.66 -21.40
N GLN A 30 -8.16 3.60 -20.55
CA GLN A 30 -8.06 5.03 -20.84
C GLN A 30 -6.61 5.53 -20.89
N CYS A 31 -5.76 5.07 -19.97
CA CYS A 31 -4.34 5.43 -19.99
C CYS A 31 -3.62 4.83 -21.20
N ALA A 32 -3.99 3.62 -21.64
CA ALA A 32 -3.43 2.99 -22.83
C ALA A 32 -3.76 3.77 -24.11
N ALA A 33 -5.02 4.17 -24.29
CA ALA A 33 -5.46 4.93 -25.47
C ALA A 33 -4.80 6.32 -25.58
N THR A 34 -4.61 7.01 -24.45
CA THR A 34 -3.88 8.29 -24.41
C THR A 34 -2.40 8.11 -24.74
N VAL A 35 -1.75 7.07 -24.21
CA VAL A 35 -0.34 6.76 -24.52
C VAL A 35 -0.16 6.43 -26.00
N GLU A 36 -1.04 5.62 -26.57
CA GLU A 36 -0.95 5.19 -27.95
C GLU A 36 -1.13 6.36 -28.92
N THR A 37 -2.09 7.25 -28.65
CA THR A 37 -2.30 8.49 -29.43
C THR A 37 -1.10 9.43 -29.32
N ASN A 38 -0.55 9.60 -28.10
CA ASN A 38 0.64 10.44 -27.90
C ASN A 38 1.87 9.87 -28.63
N ALA A 39 2.09 8.56 -28.58
CA ALA A 39 3.21 7.91 -29.26
C ALA A 39 3.10 8.02 -30.79
N LYS A 40 1.91 7.83 -31.36
CA LYS A 40 1.65 7.99 -32.81
C LYS A 40 1.91 9.41 -33.31
N ASN A 41 1.71 10.41 -32.46
CA ASN A 41 1.97 11.82 -32.77
C ASN A 41 3.40 12.27 -32.44
N GLY A 42 4.33 11.33 -32.17
CA GLY A 42 5.74 11.64 -31.85
C GLY A 42 5.97 12.20 -30.43
N GLY A 43 4.96 12.15 -29.57
CA GLY A 43 5.00 12.67 -28.21
C GLY A 43 5.71 11.74 -27.23
N ASN A 44 6.59 12.31 -26.40
CA ASN A 44 7.33 11.58 -25.36
C ASN A 44 6.51 11.30 -24.08
N ALA A 45 5.25 11.74 -24.00
CA ALA A 45 4.38 11.58 -22.83
C ALA A 45 4.13 10.10 -22.45
N ALA A 46 4.30 9.18 -23.40
CA ALA A 46 4.31 7.74 -23.15
C ALA A 46 5.44 7.31 -22.18
N ARG A 47 6.59 7.99 -22.23
CA ARG A 47 7.76 7.71 -21.40
C ARG A 47 7.59 8.35 -20.02
N GLY A 48 6.91 7.65 -19.12
CA GLY A 48 6.80 8.06 -17.71
C GLY A 48 5.39 8.09 -17.14
N LEU A 49 4.36 7.75 -17.92
CA LEU A 49 2.98 7.76 -17.43
C LEU A 49 2.77 6.89 -16.19
N ASN A 50 3.39 5.71 -16.12
CA ASN A 50 3.28 4.82 -14.96
C ASN A 50 3.84 5.48 -13.69
N ASN A 51 4.91 6.28 -13.81
CA ASN A 51 5.46 7.03 -12.68
C ASN A 51 4.51 8.15 -12.26
N GLY A 52 3.86 8.82 -13.21
CA GLY A 52 2.82 9.82 -12.95
C GLY A 52 1.60 9.23 -12.25
N ILE A 53 1.13 8.05 -12.68
CA ILE A 53 0.03 7.34 -12.02
C ILE A 53 0.41 7.00 -10.59
N LEU A 54 1.58 6.40 -10.35
CA LEU A 54 2.03 6.07 -8.98
C LEU A 54 2.17 7.31 -8.10
N PHE A 55 2.63 8.43 -8.65
CA PHE A 55 2.72 9.70 -7.93
C PHE A 55 1.34 10.22 -7.52
N LEU A 56 0.38 10.26 -8.46
CA LEU A 56 -0.99 10.69 -8.19
C LEU A 56 -1.73 9.75 -7.24
N LEU A 57 -1.47 8.45 -7.34
CA LEU A 57 -2.07 7.43 -6.50
C LEU A 57 -1.49 7.49 -5.08
N GLY A 58 -0.22 7.83 -4.91
CA GLY A 58 0.42 7.99 -3.59
C GLY A 58 -0.05 9.23 -2.81
N ALA A 59 -0.38 10.32 -3.51
CA ALA A 59 -0.80 11.57 -2.90
C ALA A 59 -1.95 11.45 -1.87
N PRO A 60 -3.09 10.78 -2.17
CA PRO A 60 -4.19 10.65 -1.20
C PRO A 60 -3.79 9.83 0.03
N TYR A 61 -2.96 8.79 -0.10
CA TYR A 61 -2.52 8.00 1.06
C TYR A 61 -1.59 8.80 1.96
N ILE A 62 -0.66 9.56 1.39
CA ILE A 62 0.23 10.44 2.15
C ILE A 62 -0.58 11.51 2.89
N ALA A 63 -1.58 12.11 2.23
CA ALA A 63 -2.46 13.10 2.85
C ALA A 63 -3.22 12.52 4.04
N VAL A 64 -3.84 11.34 3.88
CA VAL A 64 -4.55 10.65 4.96
C VAL A 64 -3.60 10.29 6.11
N ALA A 65 -2.40 9.77 5.81
CA ALA A 65 -1.41 9.43 6.82
C ALA A 65 -0.95 10.66 7.63
N ALA A 66 -0.71 11.80 6.96
CA ALA A 66 -0.33 13.04 7.61
C ALA A 66 -1.43 13.56 8.54
N ILE A 67 -2.68 13.59 8.06
CA ILE A 67 -3.84 14.01 8.85
C ILE A 67 -4.04 13.08 10.04
N GLY A 68 -4.00 11.76 9.82
CA GLY A 68 -4.15 10.75 10.86
C GLY A 68 -3.06 10.86 11.92
N TYR A 69 -1.80 11.10 11.53
CA TYR A 69 -0.69 11.29 12.46
C TYR A 69 -0.88 12.55 13.34
N ILE A 70 -1.26 13.68 12.73
CA ILE A 70 -1.52 14.93 13.47
C ILE A 70 -2.68 14.73 14.44
N TRP A 71 -3.79 14.11 13.98
CA TRP A 71 -4.95 13.83 14.82
C TRP A 71 -4.58 12.92 15.99
N TYR A 72 -3.86 11.83 15.74
CA TYR A 72 -3.41 10.92 16.79
C TYR A 72 -2.54 11.65 17.82
N LYS A 73 -1.55 12.44 17.38
CA LYS A 73 -0.67 13.16 18.31
C LYS A 73 -1.42 14.20 19.14
N LYS A 74 -2.42 14.88 18.56
CA LYS A 74 -3.18 15.94 19.22
C LYS A 74 -4.24 15.40 20.18
N TYR A 75 -4.94 14.32 19.81
CA TYR A 75 -6.10 13.81 20.55
C TYR A 75 -5.80 12.56 21.39
N ARG A 76 -4.59 11.98 21.30
CA ARG A 76 -4.18 10.89 22.19
C ARG A 76 -4.13 11.39 23.63
N ARG A 77 -5.07 10.90 24.44
CA ARG A 77 -5.12 11.11 25.90
C ARG A 77 -3.91 10.40 26.53
N LYS A 78 -3.05 11.17 27.20
CA LYS A 78 -1.83 10.62 27.83
C LYS A 78 -2.06 10.07 29.24
N ASN A 79 -3.18 10.40 29.87
CA ASN A 79 -3.49 10.04 31.27
C ASN A 79 -4.92 9.50 31.38
N VAL A 80 -5.18 8.34 30.77
CA VAL A 80 -6.44 7.64 30.98
C VAL A 80 -6.29 6.81 32.25
N ASN A 81 -7.00 7.18 33.31
CA ASN A 81 -7.09 6.35 34.51
C ASN A 81 -7.94 5.12 34.15
N LEU A 82 -7.30 3.97 33.95
CA LEU A 82 -7.98 2.72 33.68
C LEU A 82 -8.51 2.19 35.02
N ASN A 83 -9.76 2.53 35.32
CA ASN A 83 -10.51 1.92 36.42
C ASN A 83 -10.96 0.52 35.97
N MET A 84 -10.02 -0.43 35.93
CA MET A 84 -10.37 -1.84 35.75
C MET A 84 -10.92 -2.34 37.08
N ARG A 85 -12.12 -2.90 37.05
CA ARG A 85 -12.70 -3.60 38.19
C ARG A 85 -11.73 -4.71 38.58
N GLU A 86 -11.22 -4.67 39.81
CA GLU A 86 -10.29 -5.69 40.33
C GLU A 86 -10.95 -7.05 40.58
N GLU A 87 -12.27 -7.11 40.47
CA GLU A 87 -13.04 -8.33 40.56
C GLU A 87 -12.66 -9.28 39.43
N LYS A 88 -12.29 -10.51 39.80
CA LYS A 88 -11.98 -11.54 38.82
C LYS A 88 -13.24 -11.83 38.01
N LEU A 89 -13.15 -11.76 36.68
CA LEU A 89 -14.24 -12.23 35.83
C LEU A 89 -14.39 -13.74 36.01
N HIS A 90 -15.45 -14.13 36.71
CA HIS A 90 -15.92 -15.52 36.75
C HIS A 90 -16.58 -15.83 35.41
N LEU A 91 -15.76 -16.23 34.44
CA LEU A 91 -16.24 -16.93 33.26
C LEU A 91 -16.63 -18.34 33.72
N ASN A 92 -17.91 -18.69 33.55
CA ASN A 92 -18.50 -20.01 33.81
C ASN A 92 -17.63 -21.15 33.28
#